data_AF-A0A0C3P251-F1
#
_entry.id   AF-A0A0C3P251-F1
#
_cell.length_a   1.000
_cell.length_b   1.000
_cell.length_c   1.000
_cell.angle_alpha   90.00
_cell.angle_beta   90.00
_cell.angle_gamma   90.00
#
_symmetry.space_group_name_H-M   'P 1'
#
loop_
_entity.id
_entity.type
_entity.pdbx_description
1 polymer ?
#
loop_
_entity_poly.entity_id
_entity_poly.type
_entity_poly.pdbx_seq_one_letter_code
_entity_poly.pdbx_strand_id
1 'polypeptide(L)'
;MSLPLPSNLGINQCIASGLDGIWEIELKLRIGQANDVLHGLWLALVDKAVVFQNAVWQAKSYAMKMRAWDMIHTINGAVRKQAAIYKQC
;
A
#
# COMPACT_ATOMS: atom_id res chain seq x y z
N MET A 1 -10.30 24.19 0.44
CA MET A 1 -9.55 24.56 1.67
C MET A 1 -8.83 23.32 2.17
N SER A 2 -7.50 23.27 2.13
CA SER A 2 -6.75 22.20 2.83
C SER A 2 -6.61 22.59 4.29
N LEU A 3 -7.00 21.71 5.21
CA LEU A 3 -6.68 21.88 6.63
C LEU A 3 -5.16 21.72 6.79
N PRO A 4 -4.43 22.72 7.32
CA PRO A 4 -3.02 22.54 7.63
C PRO A 4 -2.91 21.49 8.73
N LEU A 5 -2.26 20.37 8.41
CA LEU A 5 -1.98 19.33 9.39
C LEU A 5 -0.89 19.84 10.36
N PRO A 6 -0.95 19.47 11.66
CA PRO A 6 0.11 19.75 12.62
C PRO A 6 1.51 19.37 12.11
N SER A 7 1.63 18.33 11.28
CA SER A 7 2.88 17.98 10.59
C SER A 7 3.51 19.05 9.72
N ASN A 8 2.69 19.97 9.21
CA ASN A 8 3.16 21.04 8.35
C ASN A 8 3.73 22.18 9.20
N LEU A 9 3.52 22.12 10.52
CA LEU A 9 4.09 23.00 11.52
C LEU A 9 5.32 22.29 12.10
N GLY A 10 6.46 22.96 12.15
CA GLY A 10 7.63 22.42 12.86
C GLY A 10 7.29 22.16 14.34
N ILE A 11 7.98 21.20 14.98
CA ILE A 11 7.74 20.79 16.37
C ILE A 11 7.63 21.99 17.34
N ASN A 12 8.52 22.98 17.20
CA ASN A 12 8.53 24.17 18.05
C ASN A 12 7.26 25.01 17.90
N GLN A 13 6.72 25.07 16.68
CA GLN A 13 5.51 25.84 16.35
C GLN A 13 4.25 25.08 16.80
N CYS A 14 4.26 23.75 16.73
CA CYS A 14 3.23 22.89 17.33
C CYS A 14 3.17 23.06 18.85
N ILE A 15 4.31 23.02 19.53
CA ILE A 15 4.39 23.22 21.00
C ILE A 15 3.93 24.63 21.36
N ALA A 16 4.40 25.66 20.66
CA ALA A 16 3.99 27.05 20.90
C ALA A 16 2.48 27.28 20.69
N SER A 17 1.85 26.46 19.85
CA SER A 17 0.41 26.51 19.55
C SER A 17 -0.44 25.57 20.42
N GLY A 18 0.16 24.81 21.35
CA GLY A 18 -0.54 23.81 22.17
C GLY A 18 -1.10 22.62 21.38
N LEU A 19 -0.50 22.32 20.21
CA LEU A 19 -0.93 21.25 19.30
C LEU A 19 -0.06 19.99 19.45
N ASP A 20 0.82 19.93 20.44
CA ASP A 20 1.74 18.82 20.72
C ASP A 20 1.01 17.49 20.92
N GLY A 21 -0.11 17.48 21.65
CA GLY A 21 -0.94 16.28 21.80
C GLY A 21 -1.58 15.80 20.49
N ILE A 22 -2.05 16.74 19.65
CA ILE A 22 -2.65 16.41 18.34
C ILE A 22 -1.57 15.91 17.38
N TRP A 23 -0.38 16.50 17.43
CA TRP A 23 0.78 16.07 16.66
C TRP A 23 1.15 14.61 16.94
N GLU A 24 1.17 14.19 18.20
CA GLU A 24 1.46 12.79 18.56
C GLU A 24 0.37 11.82 18.04
N ILE A 25 -0.90 12.21 18.13
CA ILE A 25 -2.02 11.42 17.58
C ILE A 25 -1.89 11.31 16.06
N GLU A 26 -1.58 12.41 15.37
CA GLU A 26 -1.37 12.43 13.93
C GLU A 26 -0.22 11.52 13.52
N LEU A 27 0.90 11.56 14.25
CA LEU A 27 2.05 10.69 13.99
C LEU A 27 1.65 9.20 14.07
N LYS A 28 0.91 8.81 15.12
CA LYS A 28 0.40 7.44 15.27
C LYS A 28 -0.53 7.06 14.13
N LEU A 29 -1.41 7.96 13.71
CA LEU A 29 -2.31 7.74 12.58
C LEU A 29 -1.54 7.51 11.28
N ARG A 30 -0.52 8.33 10.98
CA ARG A 30 0.32 8.17 9.78
C ARG A 30 1.07 6.84 9.78
N ILE A 31 1.62 6.43 10.93
CA ILE A 31 2.26 5.12 11.07
C ILE A 31 1.24 4.01 10.78
N GLY A 32 0.03 4.10 11.34
CA GLY A 32 -1.06 3.16 11.06
C GLY A 32 -1.40 3.09 9.57
N GLN A 33 -1.58 4.24 8.92
CA GLN A 33 -1.88 4.32 7.49
C GLN A 33 -0.76 3.74 6.62
N ALA A 34 0.50 4.02 6.94
CA ALA A 34 1.65 3.43 6.23
C ALA A 34 1.68 1.90 6.38
N ASN A 35 1.38 1.39 7.59
CA ASN A 35 1.29 -0.04 7.84
C ASN A 35 0.13 -0.70 7.09
N ASP A 36 -1.03 -0.06 7.03
CA ASP A 36 -2.19 -0.56 6.27
C ASP A 36 -1.86 -0.66 4.77
N VAL A 37 -1.17 0.36 4.24
CA VAL A 37 -0.73 0.36 2.85
C VAL A 37 0.30 -0.74 2.60
N LEU A 38 1.27 -0.91 3.49
CA LEU A 38 2.26 -1.99 3.42
C LEU A 38 1.59 -3.36 3.48
N HIS A 39 0.61 -3.54 4.36
CA HIS A 39 -0.15 -4.78 4.48
C HIS A 39 -0.90 -5.11 3.19
N GLY A 40 -1.55 -4.11 2.57
CA GLY A 40 -2.16 -4.28 1.25
C GLY A 40 -1.15 -4.71 0.18
N LEU A 41 0.11 -4.23 0.24
CA LEU A 41 1.14 -4.60 -0.72
C LEU A 41 1.55 -6.07 -0.55
N TRP A 42 1.68 -6.51 0.71
CA TRP A 42 1.95 -7.91 1.02
C TRP A 42 0.83 -8.82 0.53
N LEU A 43 -0.44 -8.48 0.79
CA LEU A 43 -1.58 -9.25 0.29
C LEU A 43 -1.55 -9.40 -1.24
N ALA A 44 -1.35 -8.30 -1.98
CA ALA A 44 -1.29 -8.35 -3.44
C ALA A 44 -0.11 -9.20 -3.96
N LEU A 45 1.03 -9.19 -3.26
CA LEU A 45 2.17 -10.04 -3.60
C LEU A 45 1.92 -11.52 -3.30
N VAL A 46 1.29 -11.83 -2.16
CA VAL A 46 0.89 -13.19 -1.79
C VAL A 46 -0.11 -13.74 -2.82
N ASP A 47 -1.13 -12.96 -3.18
CA ASP A 47 -2.10 -13.35 -4.21
C ASP A 47 -1.42 -13.68 -5.54
N LYS A 48 -0.46 -12.83 -5.94
CA LYS A 48 0.33 -13.06 -7.16
C LYS A 48 1.12 -14.37 -7.08
N ALA A 49 1.77 -14.64 -5.95
CA ALA A 49 2.55 -15.85 -5.75
C ALA A 49 1.66 -17.11 -5.79
N VAL A 50 0.49 -17.06 -5.14
CA VAL A 50 -0.49 -18.16 -5.14
C VAL A 50 -1.01 -18.43 -6.55
N VAL A 51 -1.38 -17.41 -7.32
CA VAL A 51 -1.82 -17.59 -8.71
C VAL A 51 -0.69 -18.11 -9.59
N PHE A 52 0.54 -17.66 -9.38
CA PHE A 52 1.68 -18.17 -10.13
C PHE A 52 1.88 -19.68 -9.89
N GLN A 53 1.87 -20.11 -8.63
CA GLN A 53 2.04 -21.52 -8.28
C GLN A 53 0.87 -22.39 -8.76
N ASN A 54 -0.37 -21.91 -8.62
CA ASN A 54 -1.55 -22.74 -8.87
C ASN A 54 -2.06 -22.69 -10.32
N ALA A 55 -1.91 -21.55 -11.00
CA ALA A 55 -2.41 -21.37 -12.36
C ALA A 55 -1.29 -21.46 -13.39
N VAL A 56 -0.18 -20.72 -13.21
CA VAL A 56 0.89 -20.65 -14.22
C VAL A 56 1.69 -21.95 -14.24
N TRP A 57 2.15 -22.42 -13.08
CA TRP A 57 2.97 -23.63 -12.99
C TRP A 57 2.22 -24.90 -13.40
N GLN A 58 0.92 -24.96 -13.09
CA GLN A 58 0.09 -26.13 -13.37
C GLN A 58 -0.52 -26.12 -14.79
N ALA A 59 -0.33 -25.06 -15.57
CA ALA A 59 -0.95 -24.94 -16.88
C ALA A 59 -0.33 -25.92 -17.90
N LYS A 60 -1.14 -26.87 -18.37
CA LYS A 60 -0.73 -27.93 -19.31
C LYS A 60 -0.93 -27.57 -20.78
N SER A 61 -1.76 -26.58 -21.09
CA SER A 61 -2.05 -26.17 -22.46
C SER A 61 -1.71 -24.70 -22.70
N TYR A 62 -1.55 -24.34 -23.98
CA TYR A 62 -1.29 -22.96 -24.37
C TYR A 62 -2.41 -22.01 -23.92
N ALA A 63 -3.67 -22.40 -24.12
CA ALA A 63 -4.82 -21.61 -23.68
C ALA A 63 -4.87 -21.42 -22.16
N MET A 64 -4.51 -22.45 -21.38
CA MET A 64 -4.42 -22.34 -19.91
C MET A 64 -3.30 -21.39 -19.49
N LYS A 65 -2.13 -21.49 -20.14
CA LYS A 65 -0.99 -20.58 -19.86
C LYS A 65 -1.36 -19.14 -20.15
N MET A 66 -2.02 -18.87 -21.28
CA MET A 66 -2.45 -17.53 -21.65
C MET A 66 -3.38 -16.93 -20.59
N ARG A 67 -4.43 -17.66 -20.19
CA ARG A 67 -5.35 -17.22 -19.11
C ARG A 67 -4.65 -17.01 -17.78
N ALA A 68 -3.72 -17.89 -17.42
CA ALA A 68 -2.95 -17.76 -16.17
C ALA A 68 -2.06 -16.50 -16.19
N TRP A 69 -1.47 -16.17 -17.34
CA TRP A 69 -0.73 -14.92 -17.50
C TRP A 69 -1.64 -13.69 -17.45
N ASP A 70 -2.84 -13.74 -18.03
CA ASP A 70 -3.83 -12.65 -17.93
C ASP A 70 -4.22 -12.36 -16.47
N MET A 71 -4.39 -13.41 -15.65
CA MET A 71 -4.61 -13.28 -14.20
C MET A 71 -3.41 -12.60 -13.51
N ILE A 72 -2.19 -13.01 -13.83
CA ILE A 72 -0.97 -12.38 -13.30
C ILE A 72 -0.88 -10.91 -13.70
N HIS A 73 -1.24 -10.56 -14.94
CA HIS A 73 -1.27 -9.17 -15.40
C HIS A 73 -2.28 -8.32 -14.63
N THR A 74 -3.45 -8.88 -14.35
CA THR A 74 -4.48 -8.23 -13.53
C THR A 74 -3.96 -7.95 -12.11
N ILE A 75 -3.37 -8.95 -11.45
CA ILE A 75 -2.81 -8.80 -10.09
C ILE A 75 -1.62 -7.83 -10.08
N ASN A 76 -0.79 -7.84 -11.12
CA ASN A 76 0.30 -6.87 -11.26
C ASN A 76 -0.20 -5.42 -11.26
N GLY A 77 -1.40 -5.16 -11.78
CA GLY A 77 -2.04 -3.85 -11.67
C GLY A 77 -2.28 -3.45 -10.21
N ALA A 78 -2.83 -4.37 -9.41
CA ALA A 78 -3.06 -4.15 -7.97
C ALA A 78 -1.74 -3.95 -7.20
N VAL A 79 -0.73 -4.78 -7.46
CA VAL A 79 0.61 -4.65 -6.85
C VAL A 79 1.22 -3.28 -7.16
N ARG A 80 1.17 -2.85 -8.42
CA ARG A 80 1.70 -1.53 -8.84
C ARG A 80 0.97 -0.37 -8.19
N LYS A 81 -0.36 -0.45 -8.12
CA LYS A 81 -1.18 0.55 -7.43
C LYS A 81 -0.75 0.68 -5.97
N GLN A 82 -0.62 -0.44 -5.27
CA GLN A 82 -0.29 -0.45 -3.86
C GLN A 82 1.16 -0.01 -3.58
N ALA A 83 2.10 -0.42 -4.44
CA ALA A 83 3.48 0.06 -4.37
C ALA A 83 3.59 1.56 -4.62
N ALA A 84 2.76 2.12 -5.52
CA ALA A 84 2.72 3.56 -5.77
C ALA A 84 2.19 4.34 -4.56
N ILE A 85 1.16 3.84 -3.88
CA ILE A 85 0.63 4.45 -2.65
C ILE A 85 1.69 4.36 -1.55
N TYR A 86 2.33 3.20 -1.36
CA TYR A 86 3.36 3.03 -0.33
C TYR A 86 4.55 3.96 -0.53
N LYS A 87 4.98 4.20 -1.77
CA LYS A 87 6.06 5.13 -2.09
C LYS A 87 5.75 6.59 -1.69
N GLN A 88 4.48 6.92 -1.47
CA GLN A 88 4.03 8.25 -1.05
C GLN A 88 3.87 8.38 0.47
N CYS A 89 3.95 7.27 1.21
CA CYS A 89 4.00 7.25 2.66
C CYS A 89 5.40 7.62 3.16
#